data_AF-A0AAV8WZ54-F1
#
_entry.id   AF-A0AAV8WZ54-F1
#
_cell.length_a   1.000
_cell.length_b   1.000
_cell.length_c   1.000
_cell.angle_alpha   90.00
_cell.angle_beta   90.00
_cell.angle_gamma   90.00
#
_symmetry.space_group_name_H-M   'P 1'
#
loop_
_entity.id
_entity.type
_entity.pdbx_description
1 polymer ?
#
loop_
_entity_poly.entity_id
_entity_poly.type
_entity_poly.pdbx_seq_one_letter_code
_entity_poly.pdbx_strand_id
1 'polypeptide(L)'
;TYAIIHNRTCPQIYMMKEDKYKFNLDNLGIFKYWQDRTESFVENDIGHMNSYCIEHTKKKNIEGYFFFMCFGPQRINEKFQITVWPKILSCICLVLTIFIYLFLNETRKVFGKILISYCIALLFENAVLTYAQMNLHPTGIDCKLRSFSIIFFATATFSWSNVICCDIWWTFG
;
A
#
# COMPACT_ATOMS: atom_id res chain seq x y z
N THR A 1 -5.17 29.31 -9.48
CA THR A 1 -6.26 29.76 -8.60
C THR A 1 -6.70 28.57 -7.78
N TYR A 2 -6.52 28.61 -6.46
CA TYR A 2 -7.03 27.59 -5.56
C TYR A 2 -8.52 27.87 -5.32
N ALA A 3 -9.38 26.90 -5.58
CA ALA A 3 -10.79 26.99 -5.21
C ALA A 3 -10.92 26.40 -3.80
N ILE A 4 -11.36 27.23 -2.87
CA ILE A 4 -11.68 26.82 -1.49
C ILE A 4 -13.07 26.20 -1.55
N ILE A 5 -13.12 24.87 -1.48
CA ILE A 5 -14.38 24.14 -1.29
C ILE A 5 -14.77 24.36 0.17
N HIS A 6 -15.65 25.34 0.40
CA HIS A 6 -16.09 25.73 1.73
C HIS A 6 -17.08 24.68 2.27
N ASN A 7 -16.89 24.25 3.52
CA ASN A 7 -17.85 23.47 4.31
C ASN A 7 -18.09 21.99 3.92
N ARG A 8 -17.05 21.22 3.56
CA ARG A 8 -17.15 19.75 3.35
C ARG A 8 -16.40 18.95 4.42
N THR A 9 -17.01 17.86 4.88
CA THR A 9 -16.53 16.87 5.87
C THR A 9 -15.58 15.82 5.29
N CYS A 10 -15.16 15.96 4.04
CA CYS A 10 -14.38 14.95 3.33
C CYS A 10 -12.86 15.18 3.47
N PRO A 11 -12.08 14.17 3.89
CA PRO A 11 -10.64 14.34 4.09
C PRO A 11 -9.83 14.46 2.79
N GLN A 12 -10.29 13.84 1.68
CA GLN A 12 -9.61 13.91 0.38
C GLN A 12 -10.57 13.89 -0.80
N ILE A 13 -10.31 14.76 -1.78
CA ILE A 13 -11.11 14.93 -2.99
C ILE A 13 -10.30 14.47 -4.19
N TYR A 14 -10.93 13.66 -5.04
CA TYR A 14 -10.29 13.08 -6.22
C TYR A 14 -10.92 13.64 -7.49
N MET A 15 -10.06 13.98 -8.45
CA MET A 15 -10.47 14.34 -9.80
C MET A 15 -10.74 13.06 -10.59
N MET A 16 -11.97 12.92 -11.09
CA MET A 16 -12.38 11.81 -11.93
C MET A 16 -11.91 12.06 -13.36
N LYS A 17 -10.73 11.50 -13.69
CA LYS A 17 -10.21 11.47 -15.05
C LYS A 17 -10.68 10.20 -15.77
N GLU A 18 -11.12 10.34 -17.01
CA GLU A 18 -11.55 9.22 -17.86
C GLU A 18 -10.45 8.16 -18.04
N ASP A 19 -9.18 8.57 -18.09
CA ASP A 19 -8.04 7.64 -18.17
C ASP A 19 -7.90 6.71 -16.96
N LYS A 20 -8.47 7.10 -15.82
CA LYS A 20 -8.30 6.42 -14.53
C LYS A 20 -9.57 5.78 -14.01
N TYR A 21 -10.73 6.35 -14.33
CA TYR A 21 -12.02 5.95 -13.76
C TYR A 21 -13.03 5.81 -14.88
N LYS A 22 -13.77 4.69 -14.87
CA LYS A 22 -14.95 4.51 -15.71
C LYS A 22 -16.15 5.07 -14.98
N PHE A 23 -16.74 6.15 -15.50
CA PHE A 23 -17.94 6.75 -14.94
C PHE A 23 -18.88 7.19 -16.05
N ASN A 24 -20.16 7.28 -15.73
CA ASN A 24 -21.21 7.74 -16.62
C ASN A 24 -22.20 8.61 -15.84
N LEU A 25 -22.68 9.68 -16.47
CA LEU A 25 -23.70 10.57 -15.93
C LEU A 25 -24.96 10.42 -16.77
N ASP A 26 -26.03 9.95 -16.14
CA ASP A 26 -27.32 9.79 -16.81
C ASP A 26 -28.03 11.15 -17.00
N ASN A 27 -28.97 11.22 -17.93
CA ASN A 27 -29.79 12.42 -18.21
C ASN A 27 -30.65 12.85 -17.01
N LEU A 28 -30.86 11.94 -16.05
CA LEU A 28 -31.54 12.17 -14.78
C LEU A 28 -30.61 12.75 -13.70
N GLY A 29 -29.33 12.99 -13.98
CA GLY A 29 -28.34 13.50 -13.04
C GLY A 29 -27.75 12.45 -12.10
N ILE A 30 -27.97 11.17 -12.37
CA ILE A 30 -27.43 10.05 -11.60
C ILE A 30 -26.01 9.77 -12.06
N PHE A 31 -25.04 9.89 -11.16
CA PHE A 31 -23.63 9.59 -11.43
C PHE A 31 -23.32 8.15 -11.06
N LYS A 32 -22.89 7.38 -12.06
CA LYS A 32 -22.51 5.97 -11.92
C LYS A 32 -21.01 5.86 -12.11
N TYR A 33 -20.31 5.25 -11.16
CA TYR A 33 -18.88 4.97 -11.30
C TYR A 33 -18.60 3.50 -11.10
N TRP A 34 -17.59 3.00 -11.82
CA TRP A 34 -17.16 1.62 -11.71
C TRP A 34 -16.36 1.41 -10.42
N GLN A 35 -16.72 0.37 -9.66
CA GLN A 35 -16.01 -0.02 -8.47
C GLN A 35 -15.38 -1.41 -8.64
N ASP A 36 -14.05 -1.46 -8.65
CA ASP A 36 -13.30 -2.71 -8.86
C ASP A 36 -13.52 -3.78 -7.78
N ARG A 37 -13.98 -3.38 -6.57
CA ARG A 37 -14.24 -4.34 -5.49
C ARG A 37 -15.49 -5.18 -5.69
N THR A 38 -16.53 -4.59 -6.29
CA THR A 38 -17.83 -5.23 -6.48
C THR A 38 -18.06 -5.61 -7.94
N GLU A 39 -17.09 -5.29 -8.81
CA GLU A 39 -17.17 -5.47 -10.26
C GLU A 39 -18.48 -4.92 -10.84
N SER A 40 -18.95 -3.81 -10.27
CA SER A 40 -20.25 -3.23 -10.57
C SER A 40 -20.20 -1.71 -10.60
N PHE A 41 -21.15 -1.13 -11.34
CA PHE A 41 -21.41 0.30 -11.26
C PHE A 41 -22.16 0.61 -9.96
N VAL A 42 -21.62 1.53 -9.19
CA VAL A 42 -22.26 2.06 -8.00
C VAL A 42 -22.85 3.42 -8.33
N GLU A 43 -24.10 3.61 -7.94
CA GLU A 43 -24.86 4.82 -8.17
C GLU A 43 -24.87 5.64 -6.88
N ASN A 44 -24.48 6.92 -6.98
CA ASN A 44 -24.69 7.86 -5.87
C ASN A 44 -25.92 8.71 -6.20
N ASP A 45 -26.97 8.51 -5.42
CA ASP A 45 -28.22 9.26 -5.55
C ASP A 45 -28.02 10.75 -5.18
N ILE A 46 -28.80 11.62 -5.83
CA ILE A 46 -28.68 13.09 -5.79
C ILE A 46 -28.87 13.63 -4.36
N GLY A 47 -29.56 12.87 -3.50
CA GLY A 47 -29.82 13.22 -2.09
C GLY A 47 -28.62 13.07 -1.15
N HIS A 48 -27.52 12.44 -1.55
CA HIS A 48 -26.33 12.32 -0.70
C HIS A 48 -25.38 13.51 -0.87
N MET A 49 -25.10 14.19 0.23
CA MET A 49 -24.16 15.33 0.33
C MET A 49 -22.71 15.01 -0.05
N ASN A 50 -22.41 13.78 -0.51
CA ASN A 50 -21.12 13.28 -1.00
C ASN A 50 -21.14 12.83 -2.47
N SER A 51 -22.16 13.17 -3.24
CA SER A 51 -22.41 12.68 -4.61
C SER A 51 -21.26 12.95 -5.58
N TYR A 52 -21.16 14.16 -6.13
CA TYR A 52 -20.10 14.61 -7.04
C TYR A 52 -20.19 16.14 -7.20
N CYS A 53 -19.14 16.77 -7.70
CA CYS A 53 -19.09 18.20 -8.02
C CYS A 53 -18.52 18.39 -9.43
N ILE A 54 -19.07 19.32 -10.21
CA ILE A 54 -18.53 19.70 -11.52
C ILE A 54 -17.93 21.08 -11.38
N GLU A 55 -16.65 21.23 -11.69
CA GLU A 55 -15.98 22.53 -11.60
C GLU A 55 -15.12 22.81 -12.83
N HIS A 56 -15.17 24.06 -13.30
CA HIS A 56 -14.36 24.53 -14.41
C HIS A 56 -12.93 24.84 -13.92
N THR A 57 -11.96 24.05 -14.35
CA THR A 57 -10.57 24.26 -13.99
C THR A 57 -9.87 25.08 -15.07
N LYS A 58 -9.22 26.19 -14.69
CA LYS A 58 -8.29 26.94 -15.55
C LYS A 58 -6.88 26.78 -15.00
N LYS A 59 -6.21 25.69 -15.36
CA LYS A 59 -4.78 25.45 -15.04
C LYS A 59 -4.02 25.29 -16.35
N LYS A 60 -2.76 25.73 -16.42
CA LYS A 60 -1.94 25.84 -17.65
C LYS A 60 -1.95 24.64 -18.63
N ASN A 61 -2.34 23.43 -18.20
CA ASN A 61 -2.45 22.23 -19.05
C ASN A 61 -3.82 21.53 -18.98
N ILE A 62 -4.79 22.09 -18.25
CA ILE A 62 -6.09 21.47 -17.99
C ILE A 62 -7.12 22.61 -17.97
N GLU A 63 -7.76 22.83 -19.11
CA GLU A 63 -8.88 23.76 -19.29
C GLU A 63 -10.13 22.97 -19.67
N GLY A 64 -11.18 23.09 -18.85
CA GLY A 64 -12.43 22.36 -19.06
C GLY A 64 -13.20 22.09 -17.77
N TYR A 65 -14.34 21.42 -17.91
CA TYR A 65 -15.18 20.97 -16.80
C TYR A 65 -14.73 19.58 -16.34
N PHE A 66 -14.48 19.42 -15.04
CA PHE A 66 -14.07 18.15 -14.46
C PHE A 66 -15.00 17.75 -13.32
N PHE A 67 -15.19 16.43 -13.19
CA PHE A 67 -15.90 15.83 -12.07
C PHE A 67 -14.93 15.62 -10.90
N PHE A 68 -15.36 16.04 -9.71
CA PHE A 68 -14.68 15.84 -8.45
C PHE A 68 -15.57 15.04 -7.53
N MET A 69 -14.98 14.03 -6.88
CA MET A 69 -15.72 13.15 -6.01
C MET A 69 -14.99 12.96 -4.68
N CYS A 70 -15.77 12.87 -3.62
CA CYS A 70 -15.31 12.47 -2.30
C CYS A 70 -15.55 10.97 -2.15
N PHE A 71 -14.48 10.21 -1.95
CA PHE A 71 -14.63 8.89 -1.37
C PHE A 71 -14.65 9.05 0.15
N GLY A 72 -15.71 8.59 0.80
CA GLY A 72 -15.75 8.53 2.26
C GLY A 72 -14.52 7.76 2.78
N PRO A 73 -14.06 8.02 4.03
CA PRO A 73 -12.94 7.29 4.58
C PRO A 73 -13.23 5.79 4.43
N GLN A 74 -12.40 5.11 3.63
CA GLN A 74 -12.51 3.67 3.53
C GLN A 74 -12.35 3.15 4.95
N ARG A 75 -13.40 2.48 5.47
CA ARG A 75 -13.28 1.81 6.76
C ARG A 75 -12.08 0.90 6.65
N ILE A 76 -10.99 1.28 7.34
CA ILE A 76 -9.79 0.48 7.42
C ILE A 76 -10.28 -0.86 7.95
N ASN A 77 -10.17 -1.92 7.16
CA ASN A 77 -10.59 -3.24 7.60
C ASN A 77 -9.91 -3.50 8.95
N GLU A 78 -10.65 -3.79 10.01
CA GLU A 78 -10.11 -3.95 11.36
C GLU A 78 -8.97 -4.99 11.40
N LYS A 79 -9.03 -5.97 10.49
CA LYS A 79 -7.97 -6.95 10.22
C LYS A 79 -6.59 -6.32 10.00
N PHE A 80 -6.53 -5.14 9.38
CA PHE A 80 -5.29 -4.46 9.05
C PHE A 80 -4.63 -3.84 10.29
N GLN A 81 -5.43 -3.21 11.16
CA GLN A 81 -4.94 -2.61 12.41
C GLN A 81 -4.39 -3.68 13.38
N ILE A 82 -5.05 -4.84 13.42
CA ILE A 82 -4.63 -5.96 14.28
C ILE A 82 -3.31 -6.59 13.77
N THR A 83 -3.08 -6.62 12.46
CA THR A 83 -1.91 -7.29 11.86
C THR A 83 -0.61 -6.47 11.95
N VAL A 84 -0.71 -5.15 12.13
CA VAL A 84 0.46 -4.26 12.20
C VAL A 84 1.30 -4.51 13.47
N TRP A 85 0.64 -4.70 14.62
CA TRP A 85 1.33 -4.92 15.90
C TRP A 85 2.26 -6.15 15.91
N PRO A 86 1.81 -7.34 15.47
CA PRO A 86 2.69 -8.51 15.33
C PRO A 86 3.87 -8.27 14.40
N LYS A 87 3.68 -7.56 13.28
CA LYS A 87 4.77 -7.29 12.33
C LYS A 87 5.87 -6.41 12.95
N ILE A 88 5.48 -5.40 13.73
CA ILE A 88 6.44 -4.53 14.42
C ILE A 88 7.23 -5.33 15.46
N LEU A 89 6.54 -6.16 16.25
CA LEU A 89 7.19 -7.01 17.25
C LEU A 89 8.20 -7.96 16.58
N SER A 90 7.82 -8.60 15.48
CA SER A 90 8.73 -9.45 14.69
C SER A 90 9.96 -8.69 14.18
N CYS A 91 9.80 -7.45 13.72
CA CYS A 91 10.94 -6.63 13.29
C CYS A 91 11.92 -6.37 14.45
N ILE A 92 11.42 -6.05 15.64
CA ILE A 92 12.26 -5.82 16.83
C ILE A 92 13.02 -7.09 17.20
N CYS A 93 12.33 -8.24 17.23
CA CYS A 93 12.96 -9.53 17.49
C CYS A 93 14.04 -9.87 16.45
N LEU A 94 13.82 -9.56 15.17
CA LEU A 94 14.81 -9.77 14.11
C LEU A 94 16.05 -8.89 14.29
N VAL A 95 15.88 -7.62 14.66
CA VAL A 95 17.01 -6.71 14.96
C VAL A 95 17.83 -7.23 16.13
N LEU A 96 17.17 -7.64 17.21
CA LEU A 96 17.84 -8.23 18.38
C LEU A 96 18.60 -9.50 17.99
N THR A 97 18.01 -10.34 17.14
CA THR A 97 18.66 -11.55 16.62
C THR A 97 19.94 -11.18 15.87
N ILE A 98 19.87 -10.26 14.90
CA ILE A 98 21.04 -9.79 14.14
C ILE A 98 22.11 -9.24 15.08
N PHE A 99 21.72 -8.45 16.08
CA PHE A 99 22.62 -7.88 17.07
C PHE A 99 23.34 -8.96 17.88
N ILE A 100 22.62 -9.95 18.42
CA ILE A 100 23.20 -11.07 19.15
C ILE A 100 24.21 -11.83 18.30
N TYR A 101 23.88 -12.11 17.02
CA TYR A 101 24.79 -12.80 16.11
C TYR A 101 26.07 -12.01 15.82
N LEU A 102 25.98 -10.67 15.75
CA LEU A 102 27.15 -9.80 15.59
C LEU A 102 28.02 -9.77 16.86
N PHE A 103 27.40 -9.66 18.04
CA PHE A 103 28.10 -9.61 19.33
C PHE A 103 28.77 -10.92 19.71
N LEU A 104 28.12 -12.05 19.42
CA LEU A 104 28.66 -13.37 19.73
C LEU A 104 29.84 -13.74 18.79
N ASN A 105 30.11 -12.95 17.75
CA ASN A 105 31.19 -13.16 16.78
C ASN A 105 31.15 -14.55 16.10
N GLU A 106 30.00 -15.23 16.19
CA GLU A 106 29.66 -16.47 15.47
C GLU A 106 29.44 -16.22 13.96
N THR A 107 29.49 -14.96 13.53
CA THR A 107 29.54 -14.53 12.12
C THR A 107 30.72 -15.09 11.33
N ARG A 108 31.71 -15.68 12.00
CA ARG A 108 32.84 -16.35 11.35
C ARG A 108 32.46 -17.69 10.74
N LYS A 109 31.37 -18.33 11.22
CA LYS A 109 30.82 -19.54 10.60
C LYS A 109 29.95 -19.15 9.41
N VAL A 110 30.04 -19.93 8.33
CA VAL A 110 29.28 -19.72 7.08
C VAL A 110 27.77 -19.66 7.38
N PHE A 111 27.29 -20.54 8.25
CA PHE A 111 25.91 -20.58 8.74
C PHE A 111 25.43 -19.24 9.32
N GLY A 112 26.24 -18.58 10.16
CA GLY A 112 25.89 -17.29 10.77
C GLY A 112 25.70 -16.17 9.74
N LYS A 113 26.49 -16.18 8.65
CA LYS A 113 26.36 -15.20 7.56
C LYS A 113 25.08 -15.42 6.75
N ILE A 114 24.76 -16.68 6.45
CA ILE A 114 23.52 -17.05 5.72
C ILE A 114 22.30 -16.62 6.54
N LEU A 115 22.30 -16.92 7.84
CA LEU A 115 21.20 -16.57 8.73
C LEU A 115 21.00 -15.05 8.86
N ILE A 116 22.08 -14.27 8.99
CA ILE A 116 21.99 -12.81 9.03
C ILE A 116 21.38 -12.26 7.72
N SER A 117 21.80 -12.78 6.57
CA SER A 117 21.26 -12.36 5.27
C SER A 117 19.77 -12.64 5.15
N TYR A 118 19.33 -13.82 5.60
CA TYR A 118 17.91 -14.17 5.71
C TYR A 118 17.14 -13.20 6.62
N CYS A 119 17.65 -12.94 7.83
CA CYS A 119 17.01 -12.03 8.78
C CYS A 119 16.90 -10.60 8.24
N ILE A 120 17.92 -10.12 7.50
CA ILE A 120 17.91 -8.81 6.86
C ILE A 120 16.83 -8.74 5.77
N ALA A 121 16.77 -9.73 4.88
CA ALA A 121 15.75 -9.76 3.82
C ALA A 121 14.32 -9.77 4.41
N LEU A 122 14.09 -10.58 5.43
CA LEU A 122 12.81 -10.69 6.13
C LEU A 122 12.45 -9.39 6.88
N LEU A 123 13.43 -8.70 7.45
CA LEU A 123 13.22 -7.39 8.10
C LEU A 123 12.78 -6.35 7.08
N PHE A 124 13.45 -6.25 5.93
CA PHE A 124 13.08 -5.30 4.88
C PHE A 124 11.70 -5.61 4.31
N GLU A 125 11.37 -6.87 4.08
CA GLU A 125 10.03 -7.29 3.63
C GLU A 125 8.94 -6.81 4.60
N ASN A 126 9.11 -7.08 5.90
CA ASN A 126 8.14 -6.68 6.92
C ASN A 126 8.07 -5.16 7.11
N ALA A 127 9.18 -4.45 6.99
CA ALA A 127 9.21 -2.99 7.06
C ALA A 127 8.45 -2.35 5.89
N VAL A 128 8.70 -2.79 4.65
CA VAL A 128 8.02 -2.26 3.46
C VAL A 128 6.53 -2.61 3.49
N LEU A 129 6.17 -3.83 3.92
CA LEU A 129 4.78 -4.21 4.13
C LEU A 129 4.10 -3.30 5.16
N THR A 130 4.69 -3.12 6.34
CA THR A 130 4.12 -2.25 7.38
C THR A 130 3.95 -0.81 6.88
N TYR A 131 4.94 -0.30 6.14
CA TYR A 131 4.87 1.04 5.55
C TYR A 131 3.79 1.17 4.46
N ALA A 132 3.56 0.11 3.66
CA ALA A 132 2.46 0.03 2.71
C ALA A 132 1.11 -0.05 3.43
N GLN A 133 1.06 -0.70 4.60
CA GLN A 133 -0.16 -0.79 5.39
C GLN A 133 -0.56 0.54 6.05
N MET A 134 0.41 1.40 6.40
CA MET A 134 0.11 2.71 6.99
C MET A 134 -0.35 3.75 5.96
N ASN A 135 0.05 3.61 4.69
CA ASN A 135 -0.31 4.52 3.61
C ASN A 135 -1.26 3.83 2.63
N LEU A 136 -2.57 3.91 2.88
CA LEU A 136 -3.60 3.26 2.04
C LEU A 136 -3.75 3.86 0.63
N HIS A 137 -3.28 5.09 0.41
CA HIS A 137 -3.42 5.79 -0.87
C HIS A 137 -2.06 6.24 -1.43
N PRO A 138 -1.16 5.30 -1.77
CA PRO A 138 0.12 5.66 -2.36
C PRO A 138 -0.09 6.23 -3.77
N THR A 139 0.64 7.28 -4.10
CA THR A 139 0.58 7.87 -5.45
C THR A 139 1.38 7.05 -6.46
N GLY A 140 1.10 7.19 -7.77
CA GLY A 140 1.44 6.21 -8.80
C GLY A 140 2.84 5.59 -8.77
N ILE A 141 3.90 6.39 -8.59
CA ILE A 141 5.29 5.89 -8.55
C ILE A 141 5.57 5.16 -7.22
N ASP A 142 5.11 5.72 -6.10
CA ASP A 142 5.29 5.13 -4.77
C ASP A 142 4.59 3.77 -4.68
N CYS A 143 3.41 3.64 -5.27
CA CYS A 143 2.66 2.39 -5.31
C CYS A 143 3.46 1.30 -6.02
N LYS A 144 3.94 1.61 -7.24
CA LYS A 144 4.76 0.67 -8.03
C LYS A 144 6.03 0.29 -7.28
N LEU A 145 6.77 1.27 -6.76
CA LEU A 145 8.03 1.04 -6.06
C LEU A 145 7.82 0.13 -4.84
N ARG A 146 6.78 0.37 -4.05
CA ARG A 146 6.44 -0.49 -2.89
C ARG A 146 6.11 -1.90 -3.32
N SER A 147 5.26 -2.08 -4.33
CA SER A 147 4.90 -3.41 -4.83
C SER A 147 6.12 -4.18 -5.32
N PHE A 148 7.00 -3.55 -6.11
CA PHE A 148 8.23 -4.18 -6.58
C PHE A 148 9.16 -4.53 -5.41
N SER A 149 9.36 -3.63 -4.46
CA SER A 149 10.19 -3.88 -3.27
C SER A 149 9.67 -5.07 -2.45
N ILE A 150 8.36 -5.18 -2.21
CA ILE A 150 7.77 -6.30 -1.46
C ILE A 150 8.06 -7.63 -2.17
N ILE A 151 7.82 -7.70 -3.49
CA ILE A 151 8.06 -8.93 -4.28
C ILE A 151 9.55 -9.29 -4.27
N PHE A 152 10.42 -8.30 -4.41
CA PHE A 152 11.87 -8.52 -4.39
C PHE A 152 12.34 -9.07 -3.04
N PHE A 153 11.93 -8.46 -1.92
CA PHE A 153 12.35 -8.95 -0.61
C PHE A 153 11.72 -10.30 -0.27
N ALA A 154 10.46 -10.56 -0.65
CA ALA A 154 9.83 -11.87 -0.45
C ALA A 154 10.57 -12.99 -1.21
N THR A 155 10.96 -12.74 -2.46
CA THR A 155 11.74 -13.71 -3.25
C THR A 155 13.16 -13.90 -2.70
N ALA A 156 13.77 -12.83 -2.19
CA ALA A 156 15.05 -12.92 -1.49
C ALA A 156 14.94 -13.76 -0.21
N THR A 157 13.96 -13.49 0.66
CA THR A 157 13.67 -14.26 1.88
C THR A 157 13.49 -15.75 1.57
N PHE A 158 12.70 -16.07 0.53
CA PHE A 158 12.50 -17.46 0.09
C PHE A 158 13.82 -18.10 -0.37
N SER A 159 14.60 -17.39 -1.18
CA SER A 159 15.90 -17.89 -1.67
C SER A 159 16.85 -18.19 -0.52
N TRP A 160 16.98 -17.28 0.44
CA TRP A 160 17.83 -17.49 1.62
C TRP A 160 17.34 -18.62 2.52
N SER A 161 16.03 -18.80 2.68
CA SER A 161 15.49 -19.95 3.41
C SER A 161 15.87 -21.28 2.75
N ASN A 162 15.86 -21.37 1.42
CA ASN A 162 16.34 -22.55 0.70
C ASN A 162 17.84 -22.79 0.94
N VAL A 163 18.66 -21.73 0.90
CA VAL A 163 20.11 -21.84 1.17
C VAL A 163 20.36 -22.36 2.59
N ILE A 164 19.59 -21.89 3.59
CA ILE A 164 19.67 -22.40 4.97
C ILE A 164 19.33 -23.89 5.02
N CYS A 165 18.27 -24.33 4.35
CA CYS A 165 17.90 -25.75 4.30
C CYS A 165 19.01 -26.62 3.70
N CYS A 166 19.65 -26.15 2.62
CA CYS A 166 20.79 -26.84 2.01
C CYS A 166 22.01 -26.91 2.95
N ASP A 167 22.34 -25.81 3.65
CA ASP A 167 23.46 -25.76 4.60
C ASP A 167 23.26 -26.73 5.78
N ILE A 168 22.04 -26.80 6.31
CA ILE A 168 21.66 -27.75 7.36
C ILE A 168 21.75 -29.19 6.85
N TRP A 169 21.22 -29.47 5.65
CA TRP A 169 21.27 -30.80 5.05
C TRP A 169 22.72 -31.27 4.87
N TRP A 170 23.60 -30.41 4.37
CA TRP A 170 25.02 -30.73 4.21
C TRP A 170 25.76 -30.91 5.54
N THR A 171 25.31 -30.26 6.61
CA THR A 171 25.96 -30.35 7.93
C THR A 171 25.59 -31.64 8.68
N PHE A 172 24.36 -32.16 8.48
CA PHE A 172 23.85 -33.33 9.21
C PHE A 172 23.65 -34.61 8.37
N GLY A 173 23.63 -34.51 7.04
CA GLY A 173 23.49 -35.64 6.11
C GLY A 173 24.83 -36.25 5.76
#